data_AF-A0A1V4W0A7-F1
#
_entry.id   AF-A0A1V4W0A7-F1
#
_cell.length_a   1.000
_cell.length_b   1.000
_cell.length_c   1.000
_cell.angle_alpha   90.00
_cell.angle_beta   90.00
_cell.angle_gamma   90.00
#
_symmetry.space_group_name_H-M   'P 1'
#
loop_
_entity.id
_entity.type
_entity.pdbx_description
1 polymer ?
#
loop_
_entity_poly.entity_id
_entity_poly.type
_entity_poly.pdbx_seq_one_letter_code
_entity_poly.pdbx_strand_id
1 'polypeptide(L)'
;MIIQSKRKNRFTLLGFWGFFFVIIVFTCCYCTHALAEQVQDVVLFEDLHEHWARSHISRLSALELVKGYPDHTFKPDRLVNRLETVVLIIRSGGFTAEAEKLATINNRKNNSRSTSRVETKQTPKVPWGQSYIDLAVEKGFLALDNLEGYEYAGPANRLEVAELLARAMYLVPPSIATESAPTEKNSLAGINSTSAKTFSDLDTLKTSEQAFIIAVANADLMSGYPDGTFRPQESLTRAEMAVILSRLVDRGWVKIPVERRLTGWITGVEKKKDRPEIEFTTLSGVQKLQVSNNIQCYMAGEVKILEQSVNFRCEVILNGRREVNWIDLLEQKNDAMEIEKIRGSVKMVALGEDNLIVVCDMNVNDMILPMAWDAVLTGGKGKTQGFKSLKQGDFVDIKLAGGQVKEVTLIDVKTTSGKVDRIEDGRLYLKGSSSGKKPAWFNHYDYARIVDKDGTRQEKVLAGYQVKITFLDPFPGEIDDEIVLEIKVIN
;
A
#
# COMPACT_ATOMS: atom_id res chain seq x y z
N MET A 1 28.38 12.89 65.93
CA MET A 1 28.14 12.49 64.52
C MET A 1 29.50 12.25 63.88
N ILE A 2 30.19 11.14 64.18
CA ILE A 2 30.13 9.81 63.50
C ILE A 2 30.20 10.05 61.97
N ILE A 3 31.29 9.77 61.24
CA ILE A 3 32.01 8.50 61.11
C ILE A 3 33.52 8.70 60.87
N GLN A 4 34.34 7.98 61.65
CA GLN A 4 35.75 7.67 61.39
C GLN A 4 35.88 6.41 60.52
N SER A 5 36.98 6.31 59.76
CA SER A 5 37.82 5.10 59.63
C SER A 5 38.95 5.39 58.62
N LYS A 6 40.18 5.79 59.00
CA LYS A 6 41.35 5.00 59.52
C LYS A 6 41.89 3.89 58.60
N ARG A 7 42.90 4.30 57.80
CA ARG A 7 44.29 3.77 57.65
C ARG A 7 44.62 2.29 57.99
N LYS A 8 45.43 1.74 57.05
CA LYS A 8 46.69 0.95 57.20
C LYS A 8 46.59 -0.56 57.47
N ASN A 9 47.19 -1.39 56.61
CA ASN A 9 48.60 -1.81 56.78
C ASN A 9 49.15 -2.58 55.56
N ARG A 10 50.45 -2.35 55.30
CA ARG A 10 51.33 -3.08 54.39
C ARG A 10 51.91 -4.30 55.12
N PHE A 11 52.18 -5.39 54.40
CA PHE A 11 53.31 -6.28 54.70
C PHE A 11 53.93 -6.81 53.39
N THR A 12 55.18 -6.42 53.21
CA THR A 12 56.25 -7.06 52.43
C THR A 12 56.57 -8.45 53.03
N LEU A 13 57.15 -9.47 52.38
CA LEU A 13 58.44 -9.50 51.67
C LEU A 13 58.72 -10.95 51.17
N LEU A 14 59.40 -11.06 50.01
CA LEU A 14 60.43 -12.06 49.60
C LEU A 14 60.13 -13.57 49.47
N GLY A 15 60.51 -14.15 48.31
CA GLY A 15 60.94 -15.57 48.24
C GLY A 15 60.92 -16.29 46.87
N PHE A 16 61.90 -15.98 46.01
CA PHE A 16 62.67 -16.90 45.14
C PHE A 16 62.03 -17.98 44.22
N TRP A 17 62.31 -17.79 42.92
CA TRP A 17 62.73 -18.75 41.87
C TRP A 17 61.93 -20.03 41.57
N GLY A 18 61.34 -20.06 40.38
CA GLY A 18 60.84 -21.27 39.72
C GLY A 18 60.41 -20.97 38.28
N PHE A 19 61.30 -21.26 37.35
CA PHE A 19 61.21 -21.03 35.91
C PHE A 19 60.10 -21.84 35.20
N PHE A 20 59.69 -21.36 34.01
CA PHE A 20 58.97 -22.05 32.92
C PHE A 20 57.42 -22.02 32.83
N PHE A 21 56.94 -21.05 32.02
CA PHE A 21 56.09 -21.25 30.83
C PHE A 21 54.76 -22.04 30.97
N VAL A 22 53.63 -21.33 31.08
CA VAL A 22 52.48 -21.45 30.15
C VAL A 22 51.76 -20.10 30.07
N ILE A 23 51.77 -19.51 28.88
CA ILE A 23 50.96 -18.37 28.48
C ILE A 23 49.50 -18.83 28.41
N ILE A 24 48.64 -18.41 29.34
CA ILE A 24 47.19 -18.37 29.13
C ILE A 24 46.82 -16.90 28.98
N VAL A 25 46.82 -16.45 27.73
CA VAL A 25 46.22 -15.19 27.31
C VAL A 25 44.71 -15.34 27.50
N PHE A 26 44.22 -14.80 28.62
CA PHE A 26 42.82 -14.41 28.77
C PHE A 26 42.60 -13.19 27.87
N THR A 27 42.24 -13.42 26.62
CA THR A 27 41.64 -12.38 25.77
C THR A 27 40.23 -12.83 25.42
N CYS A 28 39.29 -12.32 26.22
CA CYS A 28 38.08 -11.65 25.74
C CYS A 28 37.75 -11.92 24.26
N CYS A 29 37.26 -13.12 23.95
CA CYS A 29 36.56 -13.39 22.71
C CYS A 29 35.06 -13.22 23.00
N TYR A 30 34.64 -12.01 23.38
CA TYR A 30 33.33 -11.55 22.97
C TYR A 30 33.43 -11.36 21.45
N CYS A 31 33.30 -12.46 20.72
CA CYS A 31 32.99 -12.38 19.31
C CYS A 31 31.56 -11.86 19.26
N THR A 32 31.42 -10.53 19.28
CA THR A 32 30.30 -9.87 18.65
C THR A 32 30.31 -10.38 17.21
N HIS A 33 29.56 -11.44 16.94
CA HIS A 33 29.08 -11.68 15.60
C HIS A 33 28.13 -10.51 15.32
N ALA A 34 28.71 -9.39 14.89
CA ALA A 34 28.04 -8.56 13.91
C ALA A 34 27.71 -9.54 12.78
N LEU A 35 26.44 -9.96 12.74
CA LEU A 35 25.86 -10.57 11.56
C LEU A 35 26.05 -9.54 10.45
N ALA A 36 27.12 -9.69 9.70
CA ALA A 36 27.27 -9.04 8.42
C ALA A 36 26.08 -9.52 7.59
N GLU A 37 25.11 -8.64 7.44
CA GLU A 37 23.96 -8.83 6.56
C GLU A 37 24.52 -9.10 5.16
N GLN A 38 24.54 -10.38 4.77
CA GLN A 38 25.04 -10.83 3.46
C GLN A 38 24.33 -10.00 2.37
N VAL A 39 25.10 -9.56 1.38
CA VAL A 39 24.59 -8.79 0.24
C VAL A 39 23.54 -9.64 -0.47
N GLN A 40 22.27 -9.31 -0.30
CA GLN A 40 21.20 -9.99 -1.01
C GLN A 40 20.99 -9.24 -2.33
N ASP A 41 21.75 -9.62 -3.36
CA ASP A 41 21.37 -9.37 -4.74
C ASP A 41 19.95 -9.92 -4.98
N VAL A 42 19.26 -9.42 -6.02
CA VAL A 42 17.91 -9.91 -6.38
C VAL A 42 17.94 -11.43 -6.40
N VAL A 43 17.14 -12.05 -5.53
CA VAL A 43 17.04 -13.51 -5.49
C VAL A 43 16.31 -13.94 -6.76
N LEU A 44 17.09 -14.32 -7.76
CA LEU A 44 16.60 -14.95 -8.98
C LEU A 44 16.61 -16.46 -8.74
N PHE A 45 15.44 -17.08 -8.90
CA PHE A 45 15.31 -18.51 -8.84
C PHE A 45 15.51 -19.08 -10.25
N GLU A 46 16.50 -19.96 -10.41
CA GLU A 46 16.90 -20.49 -11.73
C GLU A 46 15.78 -21.30 -12.39
N ASP A 47 14.98 -21.98 -11.58
CA ASP A 47 13.87 -22.85 -11.99
C ASP A 47 12.55 -22.11 -12.23
N LEU A 48 12.55 -20.78 -12.21
CA LEU A 48 11.39 -19.96 -12.57
C LEU A 48 11.47 -19.39 -13.99
N HIS A 49 12.43 -19.82 -14.80
CA HIS A 49 12.49 -19.42 -16.20
C HIS A 49 11.18 -19.78 -16.91
N GLU A 50 10.49 -18.79 -17.50
CA GLU A 50 9.17 -18.93 -18.14
C GLU A 50 8.03 -19.53 -17.28
N HIS A 51 8.26 -19.75 -15.99
CA HIS A 51 7.26 -20.32 -15.11
C HIS A 51 6.13 -19.32 -14.85
N TRP A 52 4.86 -19.74 -14.99
CA TRP A 52 3.68 -18.88 -14.86
C TRP A 52 3.59 -18.15 -13.51
N ALA A 53 4.05 -18.77 -12.43
CA ALA A 53 4.08 -18.18 -11.09
C ALA A 53 5.31 -17.28 -10.82
N ARG A 54 6.19 -17.06 -11.80
CA ARG A 54 7.46 -16.32 -11.61
C ARG A 54 7.23 -14.94 -11.01
N SER A 55 6.31 -14.15 -11.58
CA SER A 55 6.03 -12.79 -11.10
C SER A 55 5.57 -12.80 -9.64
N HIS A 56 4.64 -13.68 -9.28
CA HIS A 56 4.12 -13.84 -7.93
C HIS A 56 5.22 -14.26 -6.94
N ILE A 57 6.01 -15.27 -7.28
CA ILE A 57 7.09 -15.78 -6.42
C ILE A 57 8.18 -14.74 -6.24
N SER A 58 8.61 -14.06 -7.31
CA SER A 58 9.60 -12.99 -7.26
C SER A 58 9.11 -11.82 -6.41
N ARG A 59 7.84 -11.42 -6.55
CA ARG A 59 7.22 -10.38 -5.72
C ARG A 59 7.20 -10.76 -4.23
N LEU A 60 6.75 -11.99 -3.92
CA LEU A 60 6.72 -12.47 -2.54
C LEU A 60 8.12 -12.62 -1.94
N SER A 61 9.12 -12.96 -2.75
CA SER A 61 10.53 -13.01 -2.34
C SER A 61 11.06 -11.61 -2.05
N ALA A 62 10.72 -10.61 -2.87
CA ALA A 62 11.08 -9.20 -2.64
C ALA A 62 10.43 -8.62 -1.38
N LEU A 63 9.24 -9.13 -1.02
CA LEU A 63 8.55 -8.85 0.25
C LEU A 63 9.03 -9.71 1.43
N GLU A 64 9.99 -10.62 1.20
CA GLU A 64 10.54 -11.55 2.19
C GLU A 64 9.50 -12.51 2.82
N LEU A 65 8.37 -12.72 2.15
CA LEU A 65 7.30 -13.62 2.59
C LEU A 65 7.62 -15.09 2.27
N VAL A 66 8.33 -15.31 1.16
CA VAL A 66 8.81 -16.64 0.75
C VAL A 66 10.32 -16.64 0.59
N LYS A 67 10.92 -17.82 0.72
CA LYS A 67 12.35 -18.07 0.48
C LYS A 67 12.49 -19.34 -0.36
N GLY A 68 13.46 -19.35 -1.26
CA GLY A 68 13.87 -20.56 -1.98
C GLY A 68 14.88 -21.36 -1.18
N TYR A 69 15.54 -22.27 -1.88
CA TYR A 69 16.51 -23.19 -1.34
C TYR A 69 17.94 -22.66 -1.48
N PRO A 70 18.91 -23.22 -0.73
CA PRO A 70 20.33 -22.86 -0.85
C PRO A 70 20.92 -23.12 -2.25
N ASP A 71 20.27 -23.94 -3.07
CA ASP A 71 20.64 -24.26 -4.45
C ASP A 71 20.09 -23.25 -5.48
N HIS A 72 19.62 -22.07 -5.05
CA HIS A 72 19.03 -21.02 -5.88
C HIS A 72 17.75 -21.42 -6.63
N THR A 73 17.05 -22.48 -6.18
CA THR A 73 15.75 -22.89 -6.73
C THR A 73 14.58 -22.54 -5.81
N PHE A 74 13.36 -22.47 -6.35
CA PHE A 74 12.13 -22.35 -5.58
C PHE A 74 11.33 -23.65 -5.48
N LYS A 75 11.52 -24.56 -6.45
CA LYS A 75 10.81 -25.82 -6.68
C LYS A 75 9.31 -25.60 -6.87
N PRO A 76 8.87 -24.81 -7.86
CA PRO A 76 7.49 -24.35 -7.99
C PRO A 76 6.48 -25.49 -8.13
N ASP A 77 6.81 -26.54 -8.90
CA ASP A 77 5.93 -27.67 -9.17
C ASP A 77 5.93 -28.74 -8.07
N ARG A 78 6.78 -28.59 -7.05
CA ARG A 78 6.77 -29.51 -5.91
C ARG A 78 5.50 -29.27 -5.10
N LEU A 79 4.83 -30.36 -4.70
CA LEU A 79 3.72 -30.29 -3.75
C LEU A 79 4.17 -29.63 -2.44
N VAL A 80 3.38 -28.67 -1.96
CA VAL A 80 3.61 -28.04 -0.65
C VAL A 80 3.10 -28.98 0.44
N ASN A 81 3.87 -29.15 1.51
CA ASN A 81 3.44 -29.97 2.64
C ASN A 81 2.65 -29.15 3.68
N ARG A 82 1.93 -29.84 4.56
CA ARG A 82 1.07 -29.22 5.57
C ARG A 82 1.84 -28.26 6.50
N LEU A 83 3.05 -28.63 6.92
CA LEU A 83 3.88 -27.77 7.76
C LEU A 83 4.26 -26.45 7.04
N GLU A 84 4.70 -26.55 5.79
CA GLU A 84 5.03 -25.40 4.96
C GLU A 84 3.82 -24.49 4.78
N THR A 85 2.65 -25.06 4.48
CA THR A 85 1.38 -24.34 4.39
C THR A 85 1.08 -23.56 5.67
N VAL A 86 1.17 -24.20 6.85
CA VAL A 86 0.91 -23.52 8.13
C VAL A 86 1.86 -22.35 8.31
N VAL A 87 3.17 -22.58 8.14
CA VAL A 87 4.15 -21.52 8.33
C VAL A 87 3.93 -20.36 7.35
N LEU A 88 3.65 -20.65 6.09
CA LEU A 88 3.45 -19.64 5.05
C LEU A 88 2.21 -18.78 5.34
N ILE A 89 1.08 -19.39 5.70
CA ILE A 89 -0.17 -18.67 5.98
C ILE A 89 -0.04 -17.85 7.26
N ILE A 90 0.47 -18.43 8.35
CA ILE A 90 0.59 -17.74 9.63
C ILE A 90 1.60 -16.59 9.54
N ARG A 91 2.72 -16.77 8.85
CA ARG A 91 3.68 -15.69 8.58
C ARG A 91 3.04 -14.57 7.76
N SER A 92 2.38 -14.92 6.65
CA SER A 92 1.76 -13.93 5.76
C SER A 92 0.58 -13.20 6.42
N GLY A 93 -0.11 -13.86 7.35
CA GLY A 93 -1.15 -13.27 8.19
C GLY A 93 -0.63 -12.30 9.26
N GLY A 94 0.68 -12.05 9.35
CA GLY A 94 1.27 -11.09 10.29
C GLY A 94 1.49 -11.63 11.71
N PHE A 95 1.38 -12.94 11.92
CA PHE A 95 1.49 -13.56 13.24
C PHE A 95 2.92 -13.96 13.63
N THR A 96 3.93 -13.59 12.85
CA THR A 96 5.34 -13.95 13.08
C THR A 96 5.83 -13.55 14.48
N ALA A 97 5.63 -12.29 14.86
CA ALA A 97 6.08 -11.78 16.16
C ALA A 97 5.39 -12.49 17.33
N GLU A 98 4.12 -12.88 17.16
CA GLU A 98 3.37 -13.62 18.17
C GLU A 98 3.89 -15.06 18.31
N ALA A 99 4.17 -15.73 17.19
CA ALA A 99 4.76 -17.06 17.19
C ALA A 99 6.15 -17.07 17.87
N GLU A 100 7.00 -16.09 17.56
CA GLU A 100 8.33 -15.96 18.18
C GLU A 100 8.26 -15.67 19.69
N LYS A 101 7.29 -14.84 20.11
CA LYS A 101 7.02 -14.58 21.52
C LYS A 101 6.60 -15.87 22.24
N LEU A 102 5.71 -16.66 21.64
CA LEU A 102 5.28 -17.95 22.17
C LEU A 102 6.45 -18.93 22.32
N ALA A 103 7.33 -19.00 21.32
CA ALA A 103 8.55 -19.81 21.38
C ALA A 103 9.44 -19.43 22.58
N THR A 104 9.63 -18.13 22.81
CA THR A 104 10.43 -17.60 23.92
C THR A 104 9.84 -17.96 25.28
N ILE A 105 8.50 -17.88 25.41
CA ILE A 105 7.78 -18.25 26.64
C ILE A 105 7.95 -19.75 26.92
N ASN A 106 7.77 -20.61 25.91
CA ASN A 106 7.88 -22.06 26.06
C ASN A 106 9.31 -22.48 26.44
N ASN A 107 10.34 -21.86 25.84
CA ASN A 107 11.73 -22.11 26.21
C ASN A 107 12.05 -21.71 27.66
N ARG A 108 11.51 -20.60 28.15
CA ARG A 108 11.67 -20.18 29.56
C ARG A 108 11.00 -21.13 30.55
N LYS A 109 9.82 -21.67 30.20
CA LYS A 109 9.10 -22.66 31.02
C LYS A 109 9.86 -23.98 31.14
N ASN A 110 10.51 -24.44 30.07
CA ASN A 110 11.31 -25.68 30.12
C ASN A 110 12.55 -25.55 31.01
N ASN A 111 13.10 -24.34 31.16
CA ASN A 111 14.28 -24.07 32.00
C ASN A 111 13.95 -23.77 33.48
N SER A 112 12.71 -23.39 33.78
CA SER A 112 12.26 -23.14 35.15
C SER A 112 11.40 -24.31 35.62
N ARG A 113 11.81 -25.04 36.66
CA ARG A 113 10.96 -26.04 37.36
C ARG A 113 9.77 -25.36 38.06
N SER A 114 8.89 -24.72 37.29
CA SER A 114 7.75 -23.95 37.79
C SER A 114 6.49 -24.82 37.77
N THR A 115 5.87 -24.91 38.94
CA THR A 115 4.74 -25.79 39.30
C THR A 115 3.36 -25.22 38.91
N SER A 116 3.28 -24.15 38.12
CA SER A 116 2.01 -23.62 37.62
C SER A 116 1.73 -24.10 36.19
N ARG A 117 1.03 -25.24 36.10
CA ARG A 117 0.55 -25.87 34.87
C ARG A 117 -0.59 -25.03 34.27
N VAL A 118 -0.26 -24.03 33.46
CA VAL A 118 -1.18 -23.58 32.40
C VAL A 118 -1.13 -24.67 31.34
N GLU A 119 -2.24 -25.38 31.15
CA GLU A 119 -2.35 -26.45 30.15
C GLU A 119 -2.24 -25.86 28.73
N THR A 120 -1.02 -25.81 28.19
CA THR A 120 -0.83 -25.58 26.76
C THR A 120 -1.39 -26.80 26.03
N LYS A 121 -2.32 -26.59 25.09
CA LYS A 121 -2.78 -27.66 24.18
C LYS A 121 -1.55 -28.36 23.61
N GLN A 122 -1.51 -29.68 23.72
CA GLN A 122 -0.43 -30.46 23.13
C GLN A 122 -0.47 -30.30 21.61
N THR A 123 0.70 -30.22 20.99
CA THR A 123 0.88 -30.07 19.54
C THR A 123 1.88 -31.10 19.02
N PRO A 124 1.75 -31.52 17.75
CA PRO A 124 2.69 -32.46 17.15
C PRO A 124 4.09 -31.85 17.10
N LYS A 125 5.10 -32.70 17.30
CA LYS A 125 6.50 -32.30 17.19
C LYS A 125 6.92 -32.27 15.73
N VAL A 126 7.40 -31.12 15.29
CA VAL A 126 7.81 -30.86 13.90
C VAL A 126 9.29 -30.50 13.83
N PRO A 127 9.99 -30.81 12.71
CA PRO A 127 11.42 -30.58 12.58
C PRO A 127 11.81 -29.09 12.60
N TRP A 128 10.90 -28.21 12.20
CA TRP A 128 11.07 -26.75 12.21
C TRP A 128 9.70 -26.08 12.27
N GLY A 129 9.67 -24.78 12.58
CA GLY A 129 8.40 -24.02 12.59
C GLY A 129 7.44 -24.40 13.74
N GLN A 130 7.93 -25.06 14.79
CA GLN A 130 7.10 -25.50 15.93
C GLN A 130 6.23 -24.38 16.51
N SER A 131 6.79 -23.18 16.65
CA SER A 131 6.05 -22.03 17.20
C SER A 131 4.86 -21.59 16.35
N TYR A 132 4.90 -21.82 15.03
CA TYR A 132 3.79 -21.50 14.14
C TYR A 132 2.67 -22.55 14.27
N ILE A 133 3.01 -23.82 14.44
CA ILE A 133 2.05 -24.89 14.74
C ILE A 133 1.39 -24.62 16.09
N ASP A 134 2.20 -24.33 17.12
CA ASP A 134 1.73 -24.00 18.46
C ASP A 134 0.74 -22.83 18.43
N LEU A 135 1.12 -21.75 17.74
CA LEU A 135 0.26 -20.58 17.61
C LEU A 135 -1.02 -20.87 16.83
N ALA A 136 -0.93 -21.59 15.71
CA ALA A 136 -2.10 -21.93 14.89
C ALA A 136 -3.13 -22.75 15.67
N VAL A 137 -2.67 -23.69 16.52
CA VAL A 137 -3.56 -24.48 17.39
C VAL A 137 -4.09 -23.66 18.56
N GLU A 138 -3.26 -22.82 19.18
CA GLU A 138 -3.65 -21.93 20.27
C GLU A 138 -4.75 -20.94 19.84
N LYS A 139 -4.59 -20.35 18.65
CA LYS A 139 -5.55 -19.44 18.02
C LYS A 139 -6.80 -20.14 17.49
N GLY A 140 -6.79 -21.47 17.39
CA GLY A 140 -7.88 -22.25 16.77
C GLY A 140 -7.92 -22.13 15.25
N PHE A 141 -6.83 -21.69 14.60
CA PHE A 141 -6.72 -21.68 13.14
C PHE A 141 -6.54 -23.10 12.59
N LEU A 142 -5.76 -23.92 13.30
CA LEU A 142 -5.55 -25.33 12.99
C LEU A 142 -6.24 -26.19 14.05
N ALA A 143 -7.26 -26.95 13.64
CA ALA A 143 -7.91 -27.94 14.48
C ALA A 143 -7.18 -29.29 14.32
N LEU A 144 -6.69 -29.85 15.42
CA LEU A 144 -6.04 -31.15 15.44
C LEU A 144 -6.84 -32.09 16.34
N ASP A 145 -7.68 -32.91 15.75
CA ASP A 145 -8.49 -33.90 16.48
C ASP A 145 -7.64 -35.10 16.94
N ASN A 146 -6.53 -35.38 16.25
CA ASN A 146 -5.57 -36.43 16.61
C ASN A 146 -4.12 -35.94 16.48
N LEU A 147 -3.43 -35.83 17.61
CA LEU A 147 -2.06 -35.30 17.70
C LEU A 147 -1.00 -36.28 17.21
N GLU A 148 -1.21 -37.59 17.37
CA GLU A 148 -0.24 -38.63 16.97
C GLU A 148 -0.32 -38.95 15.47
N GLY A 149 -1.44 -38.62 14.82
CA GLY A 149 -1.69 -38.89 13.40
C GLY A 149 -1.48 -37.71 12.44
N TYR A 150 -1.03 -36.55 12.92
CA TYR A 150 -0.86 -35.38 12.06
C TYR A 150 0.37 -35.52 11.15
N GLU A 151 0.15 -35.89 9.90
CA GLU A 151 1.19 -36.06 8.88
C GLU A 151 1.67 -34.70 8.32
N TYR A 152 2.47 -33.99 9.10
CA TYR A 152 2.97 -32.65 8.78
C TYR A 152 3.83 -32.59 7.50
N ALA A 153 4.47 -33.71 7.13
CA ALA A 153 5.31 -33.83 5.94
C ALA A 153 4.53 -34.23 4.68
N GLY A 154 3.28 -34.69 4.83
CA GLY A 154 2.41 -35.06 3.73
C GLY A 154 1.94 -33.84 2.92
N PRO A 155 1.49 -34.04 1.67
CA PRO A 155 1.01 -32.96 0.81
C PRO A 155 -0.25 -32.32 1.41
N ALA A 156 -0.34 -30.99 1.29
CA ALA A 156 -1.53 -30.24 1.71
C ALA A 156 -2.54 -30.18 0.56
N ASN A 157 -3.80 -30.50 0.84
CA ASN A 157 -4.87 -30.37 -0.14
C ASN A 157 -5.56 -29.00 -0.09
N ARG A 158 -6.33 -28.69 -1.13
CA ARG A 158 -7.02 -27.40 -1.28
C ARG A 158 -8.01 -27.10 -0.17
N LEU A 159 -8.70 -28.11 0.37
CA LEU A 159 -9.62 -27.95 1.50
C LEU A 159 -8.89 -27.56 2.78
N GLU A 160 -7.78 -28.23 3.12
CA GLU A 160 -6.97 -27.93 4.30
C GLU A 160 -6.41 -26.50 4.23
N VAL A 161 -5.96 -26.07 3.04
CA VAL A 161 -5.51 -24.69 2.82
C VAL A 161 -6.67 -23.70 2.95
N ALA A 162 -7.84 -24.02 2.39
CA ALA A 162 -9.02 -23.16 2.49
C ALA A 162 -9.49 -22.99 3.95
N GLU A 163 -9.55 -24.08 4.73
CA GLU A 163 -9.90 -24.05 6.15
C GLU A 163 -8.93 -23.18 6.96
N LEU A 164 -7.63 -23.43 6.81
CA LEU A 164 -6.63 -22.69 7.55
C LEU A 164 -6.66 -21.20 7.18
N LEU A 165 -6.79 -20.89 5.90
CA LEU A 165 -6.85 -19.52 5.40
C LEU A 165 -8.12 -18.80 5.88
N ALA A 166 -9.29 -19.46 5.78
CA ALA A 166 -10.56 -18.91 6.23
C ALA A 166 -10.52 -18.50 7.71
N ARG A 167 -9.93 -19.36 8.56
CA ARG A 167 -9.81 -19.07 10.00
C ARG A 167 -8.73 -18.05 10.31
N ALA A 168 -7.55 -18.19 9.70
CA ALA A 168 -6.44 -17.27 9.96
C ALA A 168 -6.77 -15.83 9.52
N MET A 169 -7.56 -15.67 8.45
CA MET A 169 -8.04 -14.37 7.96
C MET A 169 -9.36 -13.93 8.61
N TYR A 170 -9.86 -14.67 9.62
CA TYR A 170 -11.13 -14.40 10.31
C TYR A 170 -12.34 -14.28 9.37
N LEU A 171 -12.29 -14.90 8.19
CA LEU A 171 -13.44 -15.04 7.29
C LEU A 171 -14.46 -16.02 7.87
N VAL A 172 -13.97 -16.99 8.64
CA VAL A 172 -14.76 -17.87 9.49
C VAL A 172 -14.14 -17.85 10.90
N PRO A 173 -14.94 -17.79 11.97
CA PRO A 173 -14.41 -17.76 13.34
C PRO A 173 -13.45 -18.92 13.63
N PRO A 174 -12.33 -18.68 14.33
CA PRO A 174 -11.42 -19.74 14.74
C PRO A 174 -12.08 -20.75 15.70
N SER A 175 -11.65 -22.00 15.64
CA SER A 175 -12.19 -23.07 16.48
C SER A 175 -11.55 -23.06 17.87
N ILE A 176 -12.14 -22.28 18.79
CA ILE A 176 -11.72 -22.23 20.19
C ILE A 176 -12.46 -23.34 20.96
N ALA A 177 -11.71 -24.12 21.75
CA ALA A 177 -12.19 -25.36 22.42
C ALA A 177 -13.18 -25.14 23.57
N THR A 178 -13.73 -23.94 23.75
CA THR A 178 -14.71 -23.61 24.79
C THR A 178 -16.13 -23.42 24.27
N GLU A 179 -16.34 -23.45 22.96
CA GLU A 179 -17.67 -23.51 22.38
C GLU A 179 -17.87 -24.90 21.78
N SER A 180 -18.83 -25.65 22.35
CA SER A 180 -19.49 -26.75 21.68
C SER A 180 -19.70 -26.35 20.22
N ALA A 181 -19.32 -27.24 19.29
CA ALA A 181 -19.41 -27.07 17.84
C ALA A 181 -20.44 -26.00 17.44
N PRO A 182 -20.05 -24.96 16.65
CA PRO A 182 -20.96 -23.87 16.33
C PRO A 182 -22.26 -24.46 15.82
N THR A 183 -23.34 -24.30 16.61
CA THR A 183 -24.65 -24.75 16.20
C THR A 183 -24.90 -24.12 14.84
N GLU A 184 -25.27 -24.94 13.85
CA GLU A 184 -25.32 -24.65 12.40
C GLU A 184 -26.05 -23.36 12.00
N LYS A 185 -26.73 -22.69 12.94
CA LYS A 185 -27.45 -21.42 12.76
C LYS A 185 -26.62 -20.14 12.88
N ASN A 186 -25.43 -20.15 13.50
CA ASN A 186 -24.68 -18.90 13.74
C ASN A 186 -23.51 -18.65 12.76
N SER A 187 -23.17 -19.57 11.88
CA SER A 187 -22.04 -19.43 10.93
C SER A 187 -22.44 -18.95 9.53
N LEU A 188 -23.75 -18.77 9.26
CA LEU A 188 -24.25 -18.31 7.95
C LEU A 188 -24.91 -16.91 7.97
N ALA A 189 -25.10 -16.30 9.15
CA ALA A 189 -25.90 -15.08 9.30
C ALA A 189 -25.19 -13.77 8.89
N GLY A 190 -23.91 -13.83 8.48
CA GLY A 190 -23.11 -12.65 8.10
C GLY A 190 -22.72 -12.57 6.62
N ILE A 191 -22.98 -13.60 5.82
CA ILE A 191 -22.62 -13.61 4.39
C ILE A 191 -23.82 -13.03 3.62
N ASN A 192 -23.92 -11.70 3.56
CA ASN A 192 -24.92 -11.04 2.73
C ASN A 192 -24.75 -11.49 1.27
N SER A 193 -25.73 -12.26 0.79
CA SER A 193 -25.89 -12.74 -0.58
C SER A 193 -25.65 -11.64 -1.62
N THR A 194 -24.41 -11.54 -2.07
CA THR A 194 -24.02 -10.93 -3.34
C THR A 194 -23.32 -12.05 -4.11
N SER A 195 -24.03 -12.63 -5.09
CA SER A 195 -23.61 -13.72 -5.99
C SER A 195 -22.49 -14.61 -5.42
N ALA A 196 -22.84 -15.48 -4.47
CA ALA A 196 -21.88 -16.44 -3.92
C ALA A 196 -21.32 -17.30 -5.06
N LYS A 197 -19.99 -17.37 -5.18
CA LYS A 197 -19.37 -18.30 -6.13
C LYS A 197 -19.78 -19.72 -5.74
N THR A 198 -20.46 -20.41 -6.65
CA THR A 198 -20.88 -21.80 -6.49
C THR A 198 -19.91 -22.74 -7.19
N PHE A 199 -19.72 -23.93 -6.63
CA PHE A 199 -18.87 -24.98 -7.19
C PHE A 199 -19.65 -26.28 -7.22
N SER A 200 -19.48 -27.07 -8.29
CA SER A 200 -20.28 -28.26 -8.58
C SER A 200 -19.89 -29.52 -7.78
N ASP A 201 -18.72 -29.49 -7.12
CA ASP A 201 -18.11 -30.64 -6.46
C ASP A 201 -18.09 -30.53 -4.93
N LEU A 202 -18.97 -29.71 -4.35
CA LEU A 202 -19.03 -29.47 -2.91
C LEU A 202 -20.10 -30.26 -2.18
N ASP A 203 -21.09 -30.81 -2.89
CA ASP A 203 -22.26 -31.46 -2.30
C ASP A 203 -21.90 -32.67 -1.41
N THR A 204 -20.74 -33.28 -1.63
CA THR A 204 -20.24 -34.42 -0.85
C THR A 204 -19.50 -34.00 0.44
N LEU A 205 -19.21 -32.71 0.61
CA LEU A 205 -18.51 -32.18 1.78
C LEU A 205 -19.48 -31.80 2.90
N LYS A 206 -18.98 -31.73 4.13
CA LYS A 206 -19.75 -31.21 5.27
C LYS A 206 -20.05 -29.72 5.08
N THR A 207 -21.16 -29.25 5.64
CA THR A 207 -21.55 -27.83 5.59
C THR A 207 -20.44 -26.88 6.07
N SER A 208 -19.69 -27.25 7.11
CA SER A 208 -18.55 -26.47 7.61
C SER A 208 -17.40 -26.38 6.60
N GLU A 209 -17.10 -27.47 5.90
CA GLU A 209 -16.05 -27.54 4.88
C GLU A 209 -16.42 -26.69 3.66
N GLN A 210 -17.68 -26.76 3.23
CA GLN A 210 -18.23 -25.91 2.18
C GLN A 210 -18.13 -24.42 2.55
N ALA A 211 -18.44 -24.07 3.81
CA ALA A 211 -18.37 -22.69 4.28
C ALA A 211 -16.94 -22.11 4.20
N PHE A 212 -15.90 -22.88 4.52
CA PHE A 212 -14.51 -22.43 4.36
C PHE A 212 -14.18 -22.12 2.90
N ILE A 213 -14.54 -23.02 1.98
CA ILE A 213 -14.31 -22.88 0.55
C ILE A 213 -15.01 -21.63 0.00
N ILE A 214 -16.29 -21.45 0.32
CA ILE A 214 -17.09 -20.31 -0.11
C ILE A 214 -16.50 -19.00 0.43
N ALA A 215 -16.07 -18.99 1.70
CA ALA A 215 -15.48 -17.81 2.34
C ALA A 215 -14.19 -17.35 1.63
N VAL A 216 -13.24 -18.26 1.39
CA VAL A 216 -11.98 -17.92 0.70
C VAL A 216 -12.19 -17.58 -0.78
N ALA A 217 -13.23 -18.14 -1.41
CA ALA A 217 -13.58 -17.85 -2.80
C ALA A 217 -14.21 -16.47 -2.97
N ASN A 218 -15.10 -16.08 -2.06
CA ASN A 218 -15.73 -14.75 -2.01
C ASN A 218 -14.73 -13.66 -1.62
N ALA A 219 -13.72 -13.99 -0.79
CA ALA A 219 -12.59 -13.11 -0.51
C ALA A 219 -11.56 -13.06 -1.65
N ASP A 220 -11.79 -13.80 -2.75
CA ASP A 220 -10.89 -13.93 -3.91
C ASP A 220 -9.46 -14.41 -3.57
N LEU A 221 -9.31 -15.13 -2.46
CA LEU A 221 -8.02 -15.68 -2.06
C LEU A 221 -7.74 -16.99 -2.78
N MET A 222 -8.77 -17.83 -2.93
CA MET A 222 -8.74 -19.06 -3.72
C MET A 222 -9.81 -18.99 -4.82
N SER A 223 -9.60 -19.75 -5.90
CA SER A 223 -10.53 -19.81 -7.03
C SER A 223 -10.71 -21.26 -7.45
N GLY A 224 -11.89 -21.59 -7.97
CA GLY A 224 -12.10 -22.86 -8.65
C GLY A 224 -11.57 -22.83 -10.08
N TYR A 225 -11.80 -23.92 -10.78
CA TYR A 225 -11.34 -24.16 -12.13
C TYR A 225 -12.41 -23.72 -13.15
N PRO A 226 -12.03 -23.52 -14.43
CA PRO A 226 -12.98 -23.11 -15.49
C PRO A 226 -14.15 -24.09 -15.70
N ASP A 227 -14.00 -25.34 -15.26
CA ASP A 227 -15.05 -26.37 -15.29
C ASP A 227 -16.10 -26.21 -14.18
N GLY A 228 -15.98 -25.20 -13.31
CA GLY A 228 -16.90 -24.95 -12.21
C GLY A 228 -16.65 -25.81 -10.97
N THR A 229 -15.50 -26.49 -10.87
CA THR A 229 -15.10 -27.28 -9.69
C THR A 229 -14.15 -26.50 -8.78
N PHE A 230 -14.09 -26.85 -7.49
CA PHE A 230 -13.08 -26.36 -6.55
C PHE A 230 -11.92 -27.33 -6.35
N ARG A 231 -12.17 -28.63 -6.50
CA ARG A 231 -11.28 -29.78 -6.28
C ARG A 231 -10.69 -29.85 -4.86
N PRO A 232 -11.53 -30.02 -3.83
CA PRO A 232 -11.12 -29.91 -2.42
C PRO A 232 -9.98 -30.86 -2.00
N GLN A 233 -9.95 -32.06 -2.60
CA GLN A 233 -8.99 -33.11 -2.24
C GLN A 233 -7.69 -33.06 -3.07
N GLU A 234 -7.61 -32.18 -4.07
CA GLU A 234 -6.40 -32.04 -4.88
C GLU A 234 -5.29 -31.37 -4.07
N SER A 235 -4.06 -31.87 -4.21
CA SER A 235 -2.88 -31.33 -3.52
C SER A 235 -2.36 -30.09 -4.23
N LEU A 236 -1.85 -29.13 -3.48
CA LEU A 236 -1.33 -27.88 -4.02
C LEU A 236 0.18 -27.95 -4.29
N THR A 237 0.60 -27.33 -5.38
CA THR A 237 2.00 -27.01 -5.67
C THR A 237 2.44 -25.78 -4.87
N ARG A 238 3.76 -25.60 -4.73
CA ARG A 238 4.33 -24.37 -4.14
C ARG A 238 4.02 -23.13 -4.97
N ALA A 239 3.93 -23.26 -6.28
CA ALA A 239 3.52 -22.19 -7.18
C ALA A 239 2.08 -21.72 -6.92
N GLU A 240 1.13 -22.66 -6.78
CA GLU A 240 -0.25 -22.32 -6.44
C GLU A 240 -0.35 -21.68 -5.05
N MET A 241 0.40 -22.20 -4.07
CA MET A 241 0.49 -21.56 -2.75
C MET A 241 1.02 -20.13 -2.85
N ALA A 242 2.06 -19.88 -3.66
CA ALA A 242 2.59 -18.54 -3.89
C ALA A 242 1.53 -17.61 -4.53
N VAL A 243 0.69 -18.09 -5.43
CA VAL A 243 -0.40 -17.27 -5.98
C VAL A 243 -1.44 -16.92 -4.92
N ILE A 244 -1.81 -17.87 -4.06
CA ILE A 244 -2.70 -17.60 -2.91
C ILE A 244 -2.12 -16.52 -2.00
N LEU A 245 -0.82 -16.60 -1.69
CA LEU A 245 -0.14 -15.59 -0.87
C LEU A 245 -0.03 -14.23 -1.59
N SER A 246 0.20 -14.21 -2.91
CA SER A 246 0.20 -12.96 -3.68
C SER A 246 -1.16 -12.28 -3.60
N ARG A 247 -2.26 -13.05 -3.68
CA ARG A 247 -3.62 -12.52 -3.53
C ARG A 247 -3.87 -11.94 -2.13
N LEU A 248 -3.31 -12.53 -1.08
CA LEU A 248 -3.36 -11.93 0.26
C LEU A 248 -2.71 -10.54 0.28
N VAL A 249 -1.60 -10.36 -0.42
CA VAL A 249 -0.95 -9.05 -0.57
C VAL A 249 -1.84 -8.09 -1.35
N ASP A 250 -2.39 -8.52 -2.49
CA ASP A 250 -3.22 -7.68 -3.36
C ASP A 250 -4.51 -7.22 -2.68
N ARG A 251 -5.05 -8.05 -1.78
CA ARG A 251 -6.24 -7.75 -0.97
C ARG A 251 -5.93 -7.00 0.34
N GLY A 252 -4.68 -6.62 0.58
CA GLY A 252 -4.30 -5.78 1.72
C GLY A 252 -4.29 -6.48 3.08
N TRP A 253 -4.34 -7.82 3.09
CA TRP A 253 -4.21 -8.64 4.30
C TRP A 253 -2.77 -8.59 4.83
N VAL A 254 -1.80 -8.58 3.93
CA VAL A 254 -0.39 -8.41 4.29
C VAL A 254 -0.08 -6.93 4.44
N LYS A 255 0.30 -6.50 5.65
CA LYS A 255 0.74 -5.12 5.90
C LYS A 255 2.16 -4.91 5.41
N ILE A 256 2.29 -4.20 4.30
CA ILE A 256 3.57 -3.75 3.77
C ILE A 256 3.80 -2.31 4.23
N PRO A 257 4.97 -1.98 4.83
CA PRO A 257 5.30 -0.61 5.17
C PRO A 257 5.25 0.30 3.93
N VAL A 258 4.62 1.48 4.06
CA VAL A 258 4.38 2.40 2.93
C VAL A 258 5.70 2.86 2.29
N GLU A 259 6.75 2.96 3.09
CA GLU A 259 8.11 3.26 2.64
C GLU A 259 8.77 2.16 1.80
N ARG A 260 8.24 0.93 1.85
CA ARG A 260 8.73 -0.21 1.05
C ARG A 260 7.95 -0.42 -0.25
N ARG A 261 6.72 0.10 -0.38
CA ARG A 261 5.88 -0.04 -1.58
C ARG A 261 5.53 1.34 -2.12
N LEU A 262 6.15 1.70 -3.23
CA LEU A 262 5.97 3.02 -3.84
C LEU A 262 5.27 2.90 -5.19
N THR A 263 4.47 3.90 -5.55
CA THR A 263 3.82 4.01 -6.86
C THR A 263 4.16 5.35 -7.51
N GLY A 264 4.42 5.33 -8.81
CA GLY A 264 4.93 6.50 -9.53
C GLY A 264 5.46 6.16 -10.92
N TRP A 265 5.87 7.18 -11.66
CA TRP A 265 6.39 7.04 -13.01
C TRP A 265 7.89 6.80 -13.00
N ILE A 266 8.37 5.86 -13.80
CA ILE A 266 9.79 5.78 -14.12
C ILE A 266 10.03 6.67 -15.35
N THR A 267 10.69 7.81 -15.15
CA THR A 267 10.96 8.81 -16.20
C THR A 267 12.33 8.63 -16.85
N GLY A 268 13.23 7.89 -16.22
CA GLY A 268 14.55 7.60 -16.76
C GLY A 268 15.24 6.45 -16.02
N VAL A 269 16.20 5.82 -16.69
CA VAL A 269 17.05 4.76 -16.15
C VAL A 269 18.51 5.15 -16.43
N GLU A 270 19.29 5.37 -15.39
CA GLU A 270 20.73 5.66 -15.47
C GLU A 270 21.53 4.37 -15.18
N LYS A 271 22.31 3.89 -16.15
CA LYS A 271 23.25 2.78 -15.94
C LYS A 271 24.53 3.30 -15.29
N LYS A 272 24.72 3.03 -14.00
CA LYS A 272 26.06 3.03 -13.39
C LYS A 272 26.61 1.62 -13.41
N LYS A 273 27.94 1.51 -13.51
CA LYS A 273 28.67 0.28 -13.84
C LYS A 273 28.25 -0.95 -13.00
N ASP A 274 27.86 -0.74 -11.73
CA ASP A 274 27.51 -1.83 -10.79
C ASP A 274 26.18 -1.62 -10.03
N ARG A 275 25.46 -0.50 -10.27
CA ARG A 275 24.21 -0.14 -9.57
C ARG A 275 23.33 0.76 -10.43
N PRO A 276 22.36 0.21 -11.17
CA PRO A 276 21.44 1.05 -11.94
C PRO A 276 20.62 1.96 -11.02
N GLU A 277 20.26 3.14 -11.50
CA GLU A 277 19.36 4.07 -10.83
C GLU A 277 18.15 4.36 -11.73
N ILE A 278 16.97 4.51 -11.12
CA ILE A 278 15.78 5.01 -11.80
C ILE A 278 15.43 6.41 -11.30
N GLU A 279 14.98 7.25 -12.21
CA GLU A 279 14.30 8.49 -11.88
C GLU A 279 12.81 8.18 -11.71
N PHE A 280 12.32 8.37 -10.49
CA PHE A 280 10.96 8.00 -10.08
C PHE A 280 10.17 9.26 -9.71
N THR A 281 9.13 9.54 -10.48
CA THR A 281 8.29 10.72 -10.32
C THR A 281 6.97 10.36 -9.66
N THR A 282 6.64 11.10 -8.60
CA THR A 282 5.37 11.00 -7.88
C THR A 282 4.73 12.38 -7.79
N LEU A 283 3.49 12.46 -7.30
CA LEU A 283 2.84 13.75 -7.01
C LEU A 283 3.54 14.56 -5.90
N SER A 284 4.45 13.93 -5.14
CA SER A 284 5.29 14.61 -4.15
C SER A 284 6.59 15.17 -4.75
N GLY A 285 6.91 14.82 -6.00
CA GLY A 285 8.12 15.24 -6.69
C GLY A 285 8.92 14.07 -7.28
N VAL A 286 10.10 14.40 -7.80
CA VAL A 286 11.03 13.49 -8.45
C VAL A 286 12.08 13.00 -7.45
N GLN A 287 12.37 11.70 -7.44
CA GLN A 287 13.42 11.08 -6.63
C GLN A 287 14.27 10.11 -7.46
N LYS A 288 15.55 9.96 -7.11
CA LYS A 288 16.41 8.90 -7.69
C LYS A 288 16.42 7.69 -6.75
N LEU A 289 16.09 6.52 -7.27
CA LEU A 289 16.08 5.27 -6.52
C LEU A 289 17.19 4.34 -7.04
N GLN A 290 17.99 3.79 -6.13
CA GLN A 290 18.93 2.71 -6.45
C GLN A 290 18.16 1.45 -6.79
N VAL A 291 18.67 0.71 -7.77
CA VAL A 291 18.06 -0.54 -8.23
C VAL A 291 19.03 -1.69 -8.01
N SER A 292 18.53 -2.78 -7.44
CA SER A 292 19.32 -3.99 -7.24
C SER A 292 19.78 -4.59 -8.56
N ASN A 293 20.92 -5.27 -8.55
CA ASN A 293 21.47 -5.91 -9.75
C ASN A 293 20.56 -7.02 -10.26
N ASN A 294 20.50 -7.19 -11.59
CA ASN A 294 19.68 -8.19 -12.28
C ASN A 294 18.17 -8.08 -12.00
N ILE A 295 17.67 -6.88 -11.69
CA ILE A 295 16.24 -6.67 -11.54
C ILE A 295 15.48 -7.00 -12.83
N GLN A 296 14.27 -7.52 -12.63
CA GLN A 296 13.30 -7.73 -13.69
C GLN A 296 12.07 -6.87 -13.42
N CYS A 297 11.56 -6.25 -14.48
CA CYS A 297 10.26 -5.61 -14.46
C CYS A 297 9.20 -6.61 -14.90
N TYR A 298 7.97 -6.45 -14.44
CA TYR A 298 6.86 -7.30 -14.81
C TYR A 298 5.77 -6.45 -15.46
N MET A 299 5.13 -6.95 -16.53
CA MET A 299 3.97 -6.31 -17.14
C MET A 299 2.94 -7.39 -17.40
N ALA A 300 1.81 -7.34 -16.70
CA ALA A 300 0.81 -8.42 -16.73
C ALA A 300 1.42 -9.82 -16.49
N GLY A 301 2.42 -9.90 -15.62
CA GLY A 301 3.15 -11.14 -15.30
C GLY A 301 4.33 -11.48 -16.22
N GLU A 302 4.45 -10.84 -17.39
CA GLU A 302 5.57 -11.06 -18.31
C GLU A 302 6.82 -10.29 -17.88
N VAL A 303 7.99 -10.91 -18.03
CA VAL A 303 9.28 -10.28 -17.73
C VAL A 303 9.63 -9.23 -18.80
N LYS A 304 10.02 -8.05 -18.36
CA LYS A 304 10.56 -6.94 -19.15
C LYS A 304 11.92 -6.52 -18.58
N ILE A 305 12.78 -6.00 -19.45
CA ILE A 305 14.06 -5.41 -19.02
C ILE A 305 13.82 -4.02 -18.42
N LEU A 306 14.72 -3.58 -17.52
CA LEU A 306 14.56 -2.32 -16.79
C LEU A 306 14.39 -1.10 -17.72
N GLU A 307 15.05 -1.08 -18.88
CA GLU A 307 14.99 0.03 -19.82
C GLU A 307 13.59 0.20 -20.44
N GLN A 308 12.80 -0.87 -20.49
CA GLN A 308 11.43 -0.83 -21.00
C GLN A 308 10.45 -0.23 -19.98
N SER A 309 10.87 0.00 -18.73
CA SER A 309 10.01 0.63 -17.72
C SER A 309 9.91 2.15 -17.88
N VAL A 310 10.73 2.77 -18.73
CA VAL A 310 10.68 4.22 -18.96
C VAL A 310 9.32 4.60 -19.55
N ASN A 311 8.72 5.67 -19.03
CA ASN A 311 7.36 6.13 -19.33
C ASN A 311 6.25 5.16 -18.91
N PHE A 312 6.51 4.29 -17.93
CA PHE A 312 5.46 3.52 -17.25
C PHE A 312 5.23 4.05 -15.84
N ARG A 313 3.94 4.09 -15.46
CA ARG A 313 3.52 4.11 -14.06
C ARG A 313 3.76 2.72 -13.51
N CYS A 314 4.48 2.66 -12.40
CA CYS A 314 4.96 1.42 -11.82
C CYS A 314 4.61 1.32 -10.34
N GLU A 315 4.39 0.10 -9.86
CA GLU A 315 4.57 -0.26 -8.46
C GLU A 315 6.01 -0.74 -8.27
N VAL A 316 6.71 -0.23 -7.26
CA VAL A 316 8.07 -0.68 -6.92
C VAL A 316 8.13 -1.12 -5.46
N ILE A 317 8.84 -2.22 -5.21
CA ILE A 317 9.08 -2.75 -3.87
C ILE A 317 10.55 -2.59 -3.52
N LEU A 318 10.81 -1.99 -2.36
CA LEU A 318 12.16 -1.79 -1.82
C LEU A 318 12.54 -2.92 -0.85
N ASN A 319 13.81 -3.33 -0.91
CA ASN A 319 14.41 -4.22 0.08
C ASN A 319 14.76 -3.46 1.39
N GLY A 320 15.32 -4.17 2.38
CA GLY A 320 15.77 -3.57 3.66
C GLY A 320 16.81 -2.45 3.52
N ARG A 321 17.52 -2.36 2.38
CA ARG A 321 18.50 -1.31 2.06
C ARG A 321 17.91 -0.12 1.30
N ARG A 322 16.59 -0.12 1.08
CA ARG A 322 15.87 0.89 0.27
C ARG A 322 16.26 0.88 -1.22
N GLU A 323 16.76 -0.24 -1.71
CA GLU A 323 17.01 -0.47 -3.13
C GLU A 323 15.78 -1.13 -3.75
N VAL A 324 15.43 -0.72 -4.98
CA VAL A 324 14.32 -1.30 -5.74
C VAL A 324 14.68 -2.73 -6.08
N ASN A 325 13.83 -3.66 -5.65
CA ASN A 325 14.06 -5.11 -5.76
C ASN A 325 12.97 -5.82 -6.58
N TRP A 326 11.87 -5.13 -6.89
CA TRP A 326 10.81 -5.60 -7.77
C TRP A 326 10.05 -4.41 -8.38
N ILE A 327 9.62 -4.53 -9.64
CA ILE A 327 8.92 -3.49 -10.40
C ILE A 327 7.76 -4.12 -11.17
N ASP A 328 6.54 -3.64 -10.97
CA ASP A 328 5.37 -3.90 -11.82
C ASP A 328 5.09 -2.69 -12.71
N LEU A 329 4.90 -2.93 -14.00
CA LEU A 329 4.53 -1.94 -14.99
C LEU A 329 2.99 -1.94 -15.09
N LEU A 330 2.37 -0.89 -14.59
CA LEU A 330 0.92 -0.78 -14.45
C LEU A 330 0.28 -0.13 -15.69
N GLU A 331 0.82 1.01 -16.11
CA GLU A 331 0.23 1.84 -17.16
C GLU A 331 1.32 2.51 -17.97
N GLN A 332 1.25 2.41 -19.31
CA GLN A 332 2.13 3.17 -20.18
C GLN A 332 1.58 4.57 -20.40
N LYS A 333 2.45 5.58 -20.38
CA LYS A 333 2.06 6.96 -20.68
C LYS A 333 1.48 7.03 -22.09
N ASN A 334 0.22 7.46 -22.21
CA ASN A 334 -0.45 7.66 -23.48
C ASN A 334 -0.76 9.15 -23.69
N ASP A 335 -0.04 9.77 -24.63
CA ASP A 335 -0.16 11.20 -24.92
C ASP A 335 -1.24 11.52 -25.99
N ALA A 336 -1.91 10.50 -26.55
CA ALA A 336 -2.80 10.63 -27.71
C ALA A 336 -4.31 10.60 -27.37
N MET A 337 -4.74 11.38 -26.39
CA MET A 337 -6.16 11.47 -26.00
C MET A 337 -6.74 12.86 -26.29
N GLU A 338 -8.03 12.91 -26.63
CA GLU A 338 -8.74 14.19 -26.78
C GLU A 338 -8.71 14.96 -25.46
N ILE A 339 -8.36 16.24 -25.56
CA ILE A 339 -8.19 17.12 -24.41
C ILE A 339 -9.48 17.89 -24.18
N GLU A 340 -10.19 17.56 -23.11
CA GLU A 340 -11.28 18.40 -22.62
C GLU A 340 -10.71 19.51 -21.72
N LYS A 341 -11.31 20.70 -21.77
CA LYS A 341 -10.89 21.83 -20.94
C LYS A 341 -12.02 22.24 -20.02
N ILE A 342 -11.70 22.35 -18.74
CA ILE A 342 -12.62 22.83 -17.71
C ILE A 342 -12.00 24.06 -17.07
N ARG A 343 -12.81 25.10 -16.86
CA ARG A 343 -12.45 26.24 -16.01
C ARG A 343 -13.34 26.21 -14.78
N GLY A 344 -12.76 26.53 -13.63
CA GLY A 344 -13.53 26.61 -12.39
C GLY A 344 -12.68 27.05 -11.21
N SER A 345 -13.22 26.86 -10.01
CA SER A 345 -12.52 27.11 -8.76
C SER A 345 -12.32 25.84 -7.96
N VAL A 346 -11.14 25.67 -7.38
CA VAL A 346 -10.81 24.53 -6.51
C VAL A 346 -11.72 24.55 -5.27
N LYS A 347 -12.37 23.44 -4.97
CA LYS A 347 -13.04 23.18 -3.70
C LYS A 347 -12.14 22.38 -2.76
N MET A 348 -11.47 21.35 -3.28
CA MET A 348 -10.64 20.45 -2.49
C MET A 348 -9.61 19.73 -3.37
N VAL A 349 -8.45 19.38 -2.80
CA VAL A 349 -7.48 18.45 -3.38
C VAL A 349 -7.25 17.33 -2.37
N ALA A 350 -7.43 16.08 -2.80
CA ALA A 350 -7.15 14.89 -2.00
C ALA A 350 -6.05 14.07 -2.71
N LEU A 351 -4.97 13.77 -1.99
CA LEU A 351 -3.83 13.00 -2.50
C LEU A 351 -3.63 11.77 -1.61
N GLY A 352 -3.49 10.59 -2.22
CA GLY A 352 -3.42 9.32 -1.48
C GLY A 352 -3.38 8.12 -2.43
N GLU A 353 -4.17 7.09 -2.12
CA GLU A 353 -4.39 5.96 -3.03
C GLU A 353 -5.06 6.44 -4.31
N ASP A 354 -6.13 7.22 -4.15
CA ASP A 354 -6.77 7.98 -5.22
C ASP A 354 -6.39 9.46 -5.11
N ASN A 355 -5.98 10.03 -6.24
CA ASN A 355 -5.67 11.45 -6.35
C ASN A 355 -6.86 12.13 -7.00
N LEU A 356 -7.52 13.03 -6.28
CA LEU A 356 -8.74 13.71 -6.72
C LEU A 356 -8.59 15.21 -6.56
N ILE A 357 -9.15 15.96 -7.50
CA ILE A 357 -9.41 17.39 -7.36
C ILE A 357 -10.91 17.62 -7.50
N VAL A 358 -11.49 18.32 -6.54
CA VAL A 358 -12.89 18.74 -6.59
C VAL A 358 -12.93 20.20 -7.02
N VAL A 359 -13.68 20.48 -8.06
CA VAL A 359 -13.75 21.79 -8.72
C VAL A 359 -15.20 22.17 -8.91
N CYS A 360 -15.53 23.42 -8.62
CA CYS A 360 -16.81 23.99 -9.04
C CYS A 360 -16.60 24.69 -10.37
N ASP A 361 -17.29 24.25 -11.43
CA ASP A 361 -17.14 24.78 -12.79
C ASP A 361 -17.77 26.17 -12.95
N MET A 362 -17.77 26.69 -14.18
CA MET A 362 -18.41 27.96 -14.53
C MET A 362 -19.95 27.90 -14.54
N ASN A 363 -20.55 26.71 -14.49
CA ASN A 363 -21.99 26.49 -14.41
C ASN A 363 -22.47 26.22 -12.98
N VAL A 364 -21.59 26.32 -11.99
CA VAL A 364 -21.82 26.05 -10.56
C VAL A 364 -22.10 24.56 -10.28
N ASN A 365 -21.56 23.67 -11.11
CA ASN A 365 -21.58 22.23 -10.88
C ASN A 365 -20.30 21.78 -10.17
N ASP A 366 -20.46 20.91 -9.18
CA ASP A 366 -19.33 20.27 -8.52
C ASP A 366 -18.87 19.05 -9.32
N MET A 367 -17.59 19.05 -9.67
CA MET A 367 -16.93 17.99 -10.42
C MET A 367 -15.87 17.35 -9.53
N ILE A 368 -15.97 16.04 -9.33
CA ILE A 368 -14.93 15.24 -8.69
C ILE A 368 -14.10 14.64 -9.82
N LEU A 369 -12.89 15.15 -10.01
CA LEU A 369 -12.05 14.80 -11.13
C LEU A 369 -10.88 13.95 -10.64
N PRO A 370 -10.73 12.69 -11.12
CA PRO A 370 -9.55 11.91 -10.84
C PRO A 370 -8.33 12.56 -11.51
N MET A 371 -7.23 12.64 -10.78
CA MET A 371 -5.98 13.17 -11.29
C MET A 371 -5.12 12.04 -11.80
N ALA A 372 -4.61 12.21 -13.02
CA ALA A 372 -3.60 11.32 -13.54
C ALA A 372 -2.33 11.46 -12.68
N TRP A 373 -1.56 10.39 -12.58
CA TRP A 373 -0.34 10.40 -11.77
C TRP A 373 0.77 11.28 -12.33
N ASP A 374 0.70 11.57 -13.63
CA ASP A 374 1.56 12.49 -14.37
C ASP A 374 0.95 13.90 -14.47
N ALA A 375 -0.11 14.19 -13.73
CA ALA A 375 -0.71 15.52 -13.73
C ALA A 375 0.33 16.58 -13.33
N VAL A 376 0.32 17.71 -14.02
CA VAL A 376 1.23 18.83 -13.74
C VAL A 376 0.44 20.05 -13.30
N LEU A 377 0.90 20.71 -12.23
CA LEU A 377 0.41 22.03 -11.83
C LEU A 377 1.33 23.11 -12.41
N THR A 378 0.78 23.97 -13.26
CA THR A 378 1.46 25.11 -13.90
C THR A 378 0.82 26.43 -13.44
N GLY A 379 1.51 27.55 -13.67
CA GLY A 379 1.01 28.89 -13.28
C GLY A 379 1.40 29.33 -11.85
N GLY A 380 1.25 30.62 -11.58
CA GLY A 380 1.70 31.27 -10.33
C GLY A 380 3.08 31.92 -10.41
N LYS A 381 3.32 32.96 -9.59
CA LYS A 381 4.60 33.70 -9.54
C LYS A 381 5.71 32.86 -8.89
N GLY A 382 6.36 32.01 -9.69
CA GLY A 382 7.67 31.43 -9.39
C GLY A 382 7.69 30.07 -8.66
N LYS A 383 8.51 29.16 -9.20
CA LYS A 383 8.79 27.76 -8.82
C LYS A 383 7.63 26.77 -8.97
N THR A 384 7.95 25.58 -9.47
CA THR A 384 7.07 24.42 -9.60
C THR A 384 6.41 24.12 -8.26
N GLN A 385 5.10 24.36 -8.15
CA GLN A 385 4.33 24.06 -6.94
C GLN A 385 3.66 22.70 -7.11
N GLY A 386 3.66 21.87 -6.07
CA GLY A 386 2.87 20.63 -6.06
C GLY A 386 1.40 20.92 -5.79
N PHE A 387 0.49 20.00 -6.15
CA PHE A 387 -0.97 20.17 -6.01
C PHE A 387 -1.46 20.52 -4.60
N LYS A 388 -0.68 20.23 -3.55
CA LYS A 388 -0.99 20.65 -2.17
C LYS A 388 -0.97 22.17 -1.97
N SER A 389 -0.42 22.95 -2.89
CA SER A 389 -0.39 24.42 -2.78
C SER A 389 -1.72 25.07 -3.16
N LEU A 390 -2.58 24.38 -3.92
CA LEU A 390 -3.89 24.88 -4.33
C LEU A 390 -4.80 25.06 -3.12
N LYS A 391 -5.45 26.22 -3.05
CA LYS A 391 -6.38 26.59 -1.97
C LYS A 391 -7.81 26.58 -2.46
N GLN A 392 -8.73 26.41 -1.53
CA GLN A 392 -10.15 26.57 -1.81
C GLN A 392 -10.43 27.98 -2.36
N GLY A 393 -11.11 28.06 -3.50
CA GLY A 393 -11.43 29.29 -4.21
C GLY A 393 -10.40 29.71 -5.27
N ASP A 394 -9.24 29.05 -5.35
CA ASP A 394 -8.29 29.30 -6.42
C ASP A 394 -8.92 28.97 -7.77
N PHE A 395 -8.84 29.89 -8.72
CA PHE A 395 -9.33 29.65 -10.08
C PHE A 395 -8.29 28.91 -10.90
N VAL A 396 -8.73 27.89 -11.63
CA VAL A 396 -7.87 27.00 -12.39
C VAL A 396 -8.46 26.69 -13.77
N ASP A 397 -7.58 26.55 -14.75
CA ASP A 397 -7.87 25.86 -16.01
C ASP A 397 -7.37 24.43 -15.90
N ILE A 398 -8.18 23.47 -16.31
CA ILE A 398 -7.92 22.05 -16.18
C ILE A 398 -8.00 21.42 -17.56
N LYS A 399 -6.97 20.69 -17.93
CA LYS A 399 -6.98 19.81 -19.11
C LYS A 399 -7.20 18.39 -18.64
N LEU A 400 -8.30 17.79 -19.10
CA LEU A 400 -8.58 16.37 -18.93
C LEU A 400 -8.14 15.62 -20.18
N ALA A 401 -7.67 14.39 -20.00
CA ALA A 401 -7.49 13.43 -21.07
C ALA A 401 -7.95 12.07 -20.56
N GLY A 402 -8.89 11.42 -21.26
CA GLY A 402 -9.47 10.15 -20.81
C GLY A 402 -10.25 10.25 -19.49
N GLY A 403 -10.86 11.41 -19.21
CA GLY A 403 -11.57 11.66 -17.96
C GLY A 403 -10.68 11.91 -16.74
N GLN A 404 -9.34 11.94 -16.92
CA GLN A 404 -8.39 12.25 -15.85
C GLN A 404 -7.71 13.60 -16.06
N VAL A 405 -7.43 14.32 -14.96
CA VAL A 405 -6.69 15.58 -14.99
C VAL A 405 -5.24 15.32 -15.37
N LYS A 406 -4.77 15.99 -16.43
CA LYS A 406 -3.39 15.95 -16.91
C LYS A 406 -2.63 17.25 -16.67
N GLU A 407 -3.32 18.38 -16.73
CA GLU A 407 -2.72 19.68 -16.41
C GLU A 407 -3.72 20.52 -15.63
N VAL A 408 -3.24 21.18 -14.59
CA VAL A 408 -3.96 22.25 -13.90
C VAL A 408 -3.12 23.50 -14.01
N THR A 409 -3.70 24.58 -14.53
CA THR A 409 -3.06 25.89 -14.61
C THR A 409 -3.72 26.81 -13.60
N LEU A 410 -2.97 27.24 -12.59
CA LEU A 410 -3.43 28.26 -11.63
C LEU A 410 -3.56 29.61 -12.34
N ILE A 411 -4.75 30.18 -12.25
CA ILE A 411 -5.11 31.43 -12.89
C ILE A 411 -4.91 32.60 -11.90
N ASP A 412 -4.16 33.63 -12.32
CA ASP A 412 -3.99 34.87 -11.54
C ASP A 412 -5.23 35.76 -11.70
N VAL A 413 -6.15 35.69 -10.75
CA VAL A 413 -7.40 36.46 -10.74
C VAL A 413 -7.31 37.72 -9.90
N LYS A 414 -8.03 38.76 -10.31
CA LYS A 414 -8.25 39.99 -9.53
C LYS A 414 -9.66 39.98 -8.94
N THR A 415 -9.84 40.73 -7.85
CA THR A 415 -11.17 40.90 -7.23
C THR A 415 -11.47 42.36 -6.95
N THR A 416 -12.72 42.76 -7.18
CA THR A 416 -13.26 44.05 -6.73
C THR A 416 -14.60 43.85 -6.04
N SER A 417 -15.02 44.82 -5.23
CA SER A 417 -16.33 44.80 -4.58
C SER A 417 -17.03 46.14 -4.79
N GLY A 418 -18.34 46.12 -4.95
CA GLY A 418 -19.12 47.34 -5.18
C GLY A 418 -20.62 47.08 -5.16
N LYS A 419 -21.39 48.16 -5.10
CA LYS A 419 -22.84 48.11 -5.27
C LYS A 419 -23.16 48.27 -6.75
N VAL A 420 -23.97 47.39 -7.32
CA VAL A 420 -24.42 47.48 -8.71
C VAL A 420 -25.27 48.75 -8.87
N ASP A 421 -24.85 49.65 -9.76
CA ASP A 421 -25.57 50.88 -10.07
C ASP A 421 -26.69 50.61 -11.07
N ARG A 422 -26.32 50.07 -12.24
CA ARG A 422 -27.23 49.70 -13.33
C ARG A 422 -26.63 48.61 -14.21
N ILE A 423 -27.47 48.01 -15.03
CA ILE A 423 -27.09 46.97 -16.02
C ILE A 423 -27.73 47.37 -17.34
N GLU A 424 -26.92 47.63 -18.35
CA GLU A 424 -27.36 48.13 -19.67
C GLU A 424 -26.45 47.54 -20.75
N ASP A 425 -27.02 47.13 -21.89
CA ASP A 425 -26.31 46.63 -23.08
C ASP A 425 -25.26 45.52 -22.79
N GLY A 426 -25.61 44.57 -21.92
CA GLY A 426 -24.72 43.46 -21.55
C GLY A 426 -23.56 43.85 -20.64
N ARG A 427 -23.61 45.05 -20.03
CA ARG A 427 -22.60 45.54 -19.09
C ARG A 427 -23.16 45.74 -17.70
N LEU A 428 -22.36 45.42 -16.70
CA LEU A 428 -22.65 45.67 -15.30
C LEU A 428 -21.85 46.87 -14.82
N TYR A 429 -22.52 47.91 -14.31
CA TYR A 429 -21.88 49.10 -13.75
C TYR A 429 -21.88 49.06 -12.21
N LEU A 430 -20.76 49.40 -11.59
CA LEU A 430 -20.61 49.57 -10.15
C LEU A 430 -20.70 51.06 -9.78
N LYS A 431 -21.27 51.36 -8.61
CA LYS A 431 -21.27 52.72 -8.06
C LYS A 431 -19.85 53.19 -7.76
N GLY A 432 -19.48 54.35 -8.33
CA GLY A 432 -18.19 54.99 -8.14
C GLY A 432 -17.55 55.40 -9.46
N SER A 433 -16.31 55.90 -9.40
CA SER A 433 -15.52 56.26 -10.58
C SER A 433 -14.44 55.21 -10.83
N SER A 434 -14.18 54.93 -12.12
CA SER A 434 -13.12 54.01 -12.52
C SER A 434 -11.76 54.57 -12.10
N SER A 435 -10.88 53.70 -11.63
CA SER A 435 -9.45 54.00 -11.50
C SER A 435 -8.69 52.89 -12.23
N GLY A 436 -7.47 53.15 -12.72
CA GLY A 436 -6.69 52.15 -13.47
C GLY A 436 -6.37 50.83 -12.74
N LYS A 437 -6.84 50.64 -11.50
CA LYS A 437 -6.75 49.38 -10.73
C LYS A 437 -8.11 48.84 -10.28
N LYS A 438 -9.21 49.52 -10.58
CA LYS A 438 -10.57 49.16 -10.18
C LYS A 438 -11.54 49.51 -11.32
N PRO A 439 -11.96 48.50 -12.11
CA PRO A 439 -12.96 48.70 -13.16
C PRO A 439 -14.26 49.20 -12.53
N ALA A 440 -14.87 50.22 -13.14
CA ALA A 440 -16.19 50.70 -12.74
C ALA A 440 -17.32 49.97 -13.46
N TRP A 441 -17.01 49.19 -14.51
CA TRP A 441 -17.97 48.35 -15.20
C TRP A 441 -17.31 47.09 -15.73
N PHE A 442 -18.13 46.13 -16.14
CA PHE A 442 -17.69 44.85 -16.70
C PHE A 442 -18.58 44.45 -17.88
N ASN A 443 -17.96 44.15 -19.01
CA ASN A 443 -18.62 43.64 -20.20
C ASN A 443 -18.92 42.15 -20.06
N HIS A 444 -19.95 41.67 -20.76
CA HIS A 444 -20.30 40.25 -20.84
C HIS A 444 -20.38 39.58 -19.46
N TYR A 445 -20.89 40.33 -18.48
CA TYR A 445 -20.95 39.90 -17.08
C TYR A 445 -21.79 38.62 -16.90
N ASP A 446 -22.68 38.34 -17.85
CA ASP A 446 -23.59 37.21 -17.93
C ASP A 446 -22.90 35.89 -18.32
N TYR A 447 -21.66 35.92 -18.82
CA TYR A 447 -20.84 34.72 -18.96
C TYR A 447 -20.16 34.30 -17.65
N ALA A 448 -20.16 35.16 -16.63
CA ALA A 448 -19.67 34.80 -15.32
C ALA A 448 -20.67 33.91 -14.59
N ARG A 449 -20.15 33.03 -13.72
CA ARG A 449 -21.03 32.34 -12.79
C ARG A 449 -21.53 33.32 -11.74
N ILE A 450 -22.83 33.32 -11.47
CA ILE A 450 -23.44 34.17 -10.46
C ILE A 450 -23.81 33.30 -9.27
N VAL A 451 -23.32 33.67 -8.09
CA VAL A 451 -23.52 32.91 -6.85
C VAL A 451 -23.90 33.84 -5.70
N ASP A 452 -24.56 33.31 -4.68
CA ASP A 452 -24.74 34.01 -3.42
C ASP A 452 -23.50 33.90 -2.50
N LYS A 453 -23.62 34.47 -1.29
CA LYS A 453 -22.56 34.44 -0.27
C LYS A 453 -22.13 33.02 0.12
N ASP A 454 -23.04 32.05 0.01
CA ASP A 454 -22.82 30.65 0.37
C ASP A 454 -22.31 29.82 -0.82
N GLY A 455 -22.26 30.42 -2.02
CA GLY A 455 -21.77 29.80 -3.25
C GLY A 455 -22.87 29.10 -4.06
N THR A 456 -24.15 29.30 -3.73
CA THR A 456 -25.29 28.72 -4.45
C THR A 456 -25.57 29.52 -5.71
N ARG A 457 -25.87 28.84 -6.81
CA ARG A 457 -26.17 29.46 -8.11
C ARG A 457 -27.33 30.46 -7.99
N GLN A 458 -27.14 31.62 -8.60
CA GLN A 458 -28.17 32.65 -8.79
C GLN A 458 -28.41 32.83 -10.30
N GLU A 459 -29.66 33.09 -10.69
CA GLU A 459 -30.01 33.27 -12.10
C GLU A 459 -29.56 34.63 -12.65
N LYS A 460 -29.58 35.67 -11.80
CA LYS A 460 -29.29 37.04 -12.21
C LYS A 460 -28.76 37.88 -11.07
N VAL A 461 -28.06 38.94 -11.44
CA VAL A 461 -27.68 40.05 -10.56
C VAL A 461 -28.54 41.27 -10.92
N LEU A 462 -28.97 42.04 -9.92
CA LEU A 462 -29.85 43.20 -10.10
C LEU A 462 -29.18 44.49 -9.63
N ALA A 463 -29.65 45.62 -10.16
CA ALA A 463 -29.28 46.93 -9.66
C ALA A 463 -29.56 47.04 -8.15
N GLY A 464 -28.64 47.68 -7.43
CA GLY A 464 -28.67 47.81 -5.98
C GLY A 464 -28.07 46.65 -5.20
N TYR A 465 -27.67 45.55 -5.84
CA TYR A 465 -27.02 44.43 -5.14
C TYR A 465 -25.60 44.78 -4.71
N GLN A 466 -25.19 44.35 -3.52
CA GLN A 466 -23.79 44.37 -3.12
C GLN A 466 -23.11 43.13 -3.68
N VAL A 467 -22.04 43.32 -4.46
CA VAL A 467 -21.34 42.22 -5.14
C VAL A 467 -19.84 42.25 -4.87
N LYS A 468 -19.23 41.07 -4.93
CA LYS A 468 -17.80 40.87 -5.13
C LYS A 468 -17.61 40.20 -6.49
N ILE A 469 -16.80 40.81 -7.34
CA ILE A 469 -16.54 40.36 -8.71
C ILE A 469 -15.10 39.84 -8.77
N THR A 470 -14.94 38.62 -9.26
CA THR A 470 -13.65 37.98 -9.55
C THR A 470 -13.48 37.93 -11.06
N PHE A 471 -12.35 38.43 -11.57
CA PHE A 471 -12.13 38.61 -13.00
C PHE A 471 -10.66 38.40 -13.39
N LEU A 472 -10.46 38.13 -14.68
CA LEU A 472 -9.15 38.12 -15.32
C LEU A 472 -8.88 39.46 -15.99
N ASP A 473 -7.63 39.89 -15.92
CA ASP A 473 -7.14 41.07 -16.63
C ASP A 473 -5.93 40.64 -17.48
N PRO A 474 -6.19 40.08 -18.68
CA PRO A 474 -5.13 39.59 -19.56
C PRO A 474 -4.28 40.72 -20.16
N PHE A 475 -4.82 41.93 -20.27
CA PHE A 475 -4.17 43.10 -20.88
C PHE A 475 -4.16 44.30 -19.92
N PRO A 476 -3.35 44.25 -18.85
CA PRO A 476 -3.36 45.28 -17.81
C PRO A 476 -2.88 46.63 -18.36
N GLY A 477 -3.82 47.52 -18.66
CA GLY A 477 -3.58 48.84 -19.24
C GLY A 477 -4.54 49.20 -20.37
N GLU A 478 -5.19 48.20 -20.96
CA GLU A 478 -6.31 48.39 -21.89
C GLU A 478 -7.61 48.47 -21.08
N ILE A 479 -8.55 49.30 -21.55
CA ILE A 479 -9.85 49.51 -20.91
C ILE A 479 -10.82 48.56 -21.62
N ASP A 480 -11.73 47.92 -20.86
CA ASP A 480 -12.83 47.08 -21.36
C ASP A 480 -12.53 45.58 -21.62
N ASP A 481 -11.36 45.09 -21.21
CA ASP A 481 -10.90 43.71 -21.49
C ASP A 481 -10.98 42.74 -20.29
N GLU A 482 -11.60 43.15 -19.18
CA GLU A 482 -11.73 42.27 -18.02
C GLU A 482 -12.72 41.13 -18.29
N ILE A 483 -12.24 39.89 -18.15
CA ILE A 483 -13.08 38.68 -18.30
C ILE A 483 -13.62 38.30 -16.93
N VAL A 484 -14.90 38.53 -16.71
CA VAL A 484 -15.55 38.21 -15.43
C VAL A 484 -15.70 36.70 -15.28
N LEU A 485 -15.24 36.17 -14.15
CA LEU A 485 -15.33 34.75 -13.85
C LEU A 485 -16.46 34.45 -12.85
N GLU A 486 -16.57 35.25 -11.80
CA GLU A 486 -17.58 35.06 -10.76
C GLU A 486 -18.13 36.40 -10.29
N ILE A 487 -19.46 36.46 -10.13
CA ILE A 487 -20.17 37.53 -9.44
C ILE A 487 -20.82 36.94 -8.19
N LYS A 488 -20.29 37.29 -7.03
CA LYS A 488 -20.81 36.86 -5.74
C LYS A 488 -21.70 37.95 -5.14
N VAL A 489 -22.99 37.65 -4.99
CA VAL A 489 -23.99 38.52 -4.35
C VAL A 489 -23.89 38.36 -2.83
N ILE A 490 -23.68 39.47 -2.13
CA ILE A 490 -23.36 39.50 -0.67
C ILE A 490 -24.60 39.79 0.18
N ASN A 491 -25.70 40.25 -0.43
CA ASN A 491 -26.89 40.75 0.25
C ASN A 491 -27.60 39.73 1.16
#